data_AF-A0A6B3EK30-F1
#
_entry.id   AF-A0A6B3EK30-F1
#
_cell.length_a   1.000
_cell.length_b   1.000
_cell.length_c   1.000
_cell.angle_alpha   90.00
_cell.angle_beta   90.00
_cell.angle_gamma   90.00
#
_symmetry.space_group_name_H-M   'P 1'
#
loop_
_entity.id
_entity.type
_entity.pdbx_description
1 polymer ?
#
loop_
_entity_poly.entity_id
_entity_poly.type
_entity_poly.pdbx_seq_one_letter_code
_entity_poly.pdbx_strand_id
1 'polypeptide(L)' 'GGKQVSQEQLDSMRREFGLDLPLWHQFTDYCGKALTGDLGTSYQFHTPVIDKIAEALPATLLLTGTAFVLYTAL' A
#
# COMPACT_ATOMS: atom_id res chain seq x y z
N GLY A 1 -9.05 -25.72 7.97
CA GLY A 1 -8.02 -26.12 8.95
C GLY A 1 -6.89 -25.12 8.88
N GLY A 2 -6.82 -24.20 9.83
CA GLY A 2 -5.71 -23.25 9.89
C GLY A 2 -4.47 -23.97 10.38
N LYS A 3 -3.37 -23.94 9.62
CA LYS A 3 -2.06 -24.29 10.16
C LYS A 3 -1.83 -23.37 11.37
N GLN A 4 -1.61 -23.95 12.55
CA GLN A 4 -1.12 -23.18 13.69
C GLN A 4 0.21 -22.56 13.28
N VAL A 5 0.21 -21.24 13.08
CA VAL A 5 1.45 -20.47 12.93
C VAL A 5 2.17 -20.59 14.27
N SER A 6 3.42 -21.07 14.26
CA SER A 6 4.19 -21.16 15.51
C SER A 6 4.45 -19.75 16.06
N GLN A 7 4.67 -19.63 17.37
CA GLN A 7 5.01 -18.32 17.97
C GLN A 7 6.28 -17.74 17.35
N GLU A 8 7.27 -18.59 17.06
CA GLU A 8 8.49 -18.17 16.36
C GLU A 8 8.22 -17.59 14.97
N GLN A 9 7.28 -18.17 14.21
CA GLN A 9 6.87 -17.64 12.90
C GLN A 9 6.13 -16.30 13.03
N LEU A 10 5.29 -16.13 14.05
CA LEU A 10 4.65 -14.84 14.31
C LEU A 10 5.67 -13.75 14.66
N ASP A 11 6.64 -14.08 15.51
CA ASP A 11 7.67 -13.12 15.94
C ASP A 11 8.69 -12.82 14.84
N SER A 12 8.95 -13.75 13.92
CA SER A 12 9.74 -13.45 12.71
C SER A 12 8.98 -12.49 11.80
N MET A 13 7.68 -12.73 11.55
CA MET A 13 6.86 -11.85 10.72
C MET A 13 6.73 -10.45 11.33
N ARG A 14 6.52 -10.34 12.65
CA ARG A 14 6.46 -9.04 13.34
C ARG A 14 7.72 -8.21 13.10
N ARG A 15 8.90 -8.83 13.24
CA ARG A 15 10.18 -8.17 13.00
C ARG A 15 10.37 -7.79 11.55
N GLU A 16 9.99 -8.67 10.62
CA GLU A 16 10.08 -8.41 9.18
C GLU A 16 9.24 -7.19 8.77
N PHE A 17 8.04 -7.04 9.35
CA PHE A 17 7.16 -5.91 9.10
C PHE A 17 7.39 -4.71 10.06
N GLY A 18 8.39 -4.77 10.95
CA GLY A 18 8.66 -3.72 11.95
C GLY A 18 7.52 -3.49 12.94
N LEU A 19 6.62 -4.46 13.12
CA LEU A 19 5.46 -4.38 14.01
C LEU A 19 5.82 -4.48 15.49
N ASP A 20 7.08 -4.82 15.79
CA ASP A 20 7.68 -4.80 17.12
C ASP A 20 8.21 -3.41 17.52
N LEU A 21 8.25 -2.45 16.59
CA LEU A 21 8.69 -1.09 16.85
C LEU A 21 7.58 -0.21 17.44
N PRO A 22 7.89 0.88 18.17
CA PRO A 22 6.91 1.87 18.58
C PRO A 22 6.13 2.45 17.40
N LEU A 23 4.83 2.72 17.56
CA LEU A 23 3.94 3.19 16.49
C LEU A 23 4.45 4.45 15.77
N TRP A 24 5.02 5.40 16.53
CA TRP A 24 5.58 6.62 15.94
C TRP A 24 6.72 6.30 14.97
N HIS A 25 7.55 5.29 15.28
CA HIS A 25 8.69 4.89 14.45
C HIS A 25 8.22 4.21 13.17
N GLN A 26 7.22 3.31 13.29
CA GLN A 26 6.58 2.67 12.13
C GLN A 26 6.00 3.73 11.17
N PHE A 27 5.30 4.73 11.72
CA PHE A 27 4.70 5.80 10.93
C PHE A 27 5.76 6.67 10.24
N THR A 28 6.80 7.09 10.96
CA THR A 28 7.84 7.93 10.37
C THR A 28 8.65 7.21 9.30
N ASP A 29 8.94 5.91 9.49
CA ASP A 29 9.63 5.10 8.49
C ASP A 29 8.76 4.91 7.22
N TYR A 30 7.47 4.59 7.41
CA TYR A 30 6.51 4.52 6.31
C TYR A 30 6.41 5.83 5.54
N CYS A 31 6.24 6.96 6.24
CA CYS A 31 6.15 8.27 5.60
C CYS A 31 7.45 8.63 4.87
N GLY A 32 8.62 8.34 5.45
CA GLY A 32 9.92 8.56 4.82
C GLY A 32 10.05 7.82 3.48
N LYS A 33 9.69 6.53 3.46
CA LYS A 33 9.66 5.71 2.24
C LYS A 33 8.65 6.22 1.22
N ALA A 34 7.43 6.54 1.68
CA ALA A 34 6.35 7.04 0.82
C ALA A 34 6.73 8.33 0.09
N LEU A 35 7.47 9.25 0.73
CA LEU A 35 7.96 10.48 0.11
C LEU A 35 8.95 10.22 -1.04
N THR A 36 9.64 9.08 -1.04
CA THR A 36 10.52 8.64 -2.13
C THR A 36 9.81 7.78 -3.18
N GLY A 37 8.49 7.58 -3.05
CA GLY A 37 7.69 6.75 -3.95
C GLY A 37 7.67 5.26 -3.58
N ASP A 38 8.31 4.87 -2.48
CA ASP A 38 8.24 3.51 -1.94
C ASP A 38 7.02 3.39 -1.01
N LEU A 39 5.95 2.81 -1.54
CA LEU A 39 4.71 2.53 -0.79
C LEU A 39 4.68 1.10 -0.24
N GLY A 40 5.78 0.36 -0.37
CA GLY A 40 5.88 -1.05 0.00
C GLY A 40 5.19 -2.00 -0.98
N THR A 41 4.97 -3.23 -0.51
CA THR A 41 4.43 -4.35 -1.29
C THR A 41 3.00 -4.66 -0.86
N SER A 42 2.12 -4.89 -1.83
CA SER A 42 0.75 -5.33 -1.57
C SER A 42 0.72 -6.72 -0.95
N TYR A 43 0.06 -6.88 0.19
CA TYR A 43 -0.19 -8.20 0.80
C TYR A 43 -1.03 -9.13 -0.07
N GLN A 44 -1.93 -8.59 -0.89
CA GLN A 44 -2.79 -9.37 -1.76
C GLN A 44 -2.10 -9.73 -3.07
N PHE A 45 -1.52 -8.72 -3.73
CA PHE A 45 -0.97 -8.89 -5.08
C PHE A 45 0.52 -9.22 -5.09
N HIS A 46 1.19 -9.21 -3.94
CA HIS A 46 2.61 -9.52 -3.80
C HIS A 46 3.51 -8.74 -4.78
N THR A 47 3.11 -7.51 -5.08
CA THR A 47 3.76 -6.59 -6.03
C THR A 47 3.87 -5.20 -5.41
N PRO A 48 4.81 -4.35 -5.85
CA PRO A 48 4.91 -2.98 -5.40
C PRO A 48 3.57 -2.26 -5.54
N VAL A 49 3.15 -1.55 -4.49
CA VAL A 49 1.86 -0.84 -4.48
C VAL A 49 1.82 0.23 -5.58
N ILE A 50 2.95 0.88 -5.85
CA ILE A 50 3.05 1.91 -6.88
C ILE A 50 2.71 1.37 -8.29
N ASP A 51 3.08 0.13 -8.59
CA ASP A 51 2.79 -0.49 -9.88
C ASP A 51 1.29 -0.70 -10.06
N LYS A 52 0.60 -1.10 -8.98
CA LYS A 52 -0.86 -1.28 -8.98
C LYS A 52 -1.61 0.04 -9.12
N ILE A 53 -1.10 1.10 -8.49
CA ILE A 53 -1.66 2.44 -8.65
C ILE A 53 -1.47 2.90 -10.10
N ALA A 54 -0.26 2.77 -10.65
CA ALA A 54 0.05 3.17 -12.02
C ALA A 54 -0.78 2.42 -13.07
N GLU A 55 -1.07 1.13 -12.84
CA GLU A 55 -1.93 0.30 -13.68
C GLU A 55 -3.38 0.84 -13.71
N ALA A 56 -3.92 1.26 -12.56
CA ALA A 56 -5.31 1.72 -12.43
C ALA A 56 -5.52 3.22 -12.72
N LEU A 57 -4.45 4.02 -12.62
CA LEU A 57 -4.51 5.49 -12.71
C LEU A 57 -5.10 6.00 -14.04
N PRO A 58 -4.72 5.49 -15.24
CA PRO A 58 -5.23 6.02 -16.51
C PRO A 58 -6.75 5.88 -16.65
N ALA A 59 -7.31 4.74 -16.27
CA ALA A 59 -8.76 4.50 -16.34
C ALA A 59 -9.52 5.43 -15.38
N THR A 60 -9.00 5.61 -14.17
CA THR A 60 -9.58 6.51 -13.17
C THR A 60 -9.56 7.96 -13.64
N LEU A 61 -8.45 8.41 -14.22
CA LEU A 61 -8.31 9.75 -14.77
C LEU A 61 -9.22 9.97 -15.98
N LEU A 62 -9.36 8.99 -16.87
CA LEU A 62 -10.28 9.07 -18.01
C LEU A 62 -11.73 9.23 -17.53
N LEU A 63 -12.16 8.39 -16.59
CA LEU A 63 -13.52 8.43 -16.06
C LEU A 63 -13.79 9.75 -15.30
N THR A 64 -12.89 10.11 -14.39
CA THR A 64 -13.05 11.33 -13.57
C THR A 64 -12.97 12.59 -14.43
N GLY A 65 -12.02 12.64 -15.36
CA GLY A 65 -11.82 13.78 -16.26
C GLY A 65 -13.00 13.98 -17.20
N THR A 66 -13.52 12.91 -17.81
CA THR A 66 -14.71 13.00 -18.67
C THR A 66 -15.94 13.45 -17.88
N ALA A 67 -16.18 12.88 -16.70
CA ALA A 67 -17.27 13.31 -15.82
C ALA A 67 -17.15 14.78 -15.41
N PHE A 68 -15.95 15.24 -15.05
CA PHE A 68 -15.69 16.63 -14.69
C PHE A 68 -15.96 17.60 -15.85
N VAL A 69 -15.52 17.26 -17.06
CA VAL A 69 -15.77 18.06 -18.25
C VAL A 69 -17.27 18.14 -18.54
N LEU A 70 -17.97 17.00 -18.51
CA LEU A 70 -19.43 16.98 -18.74
C LEU A 70 -20.18 17.80 -17.70
N TYR A 71 -19.81 17.69 -16.42
CA TYR A 71 -20.43 18.44 -15.33
C TYR A 71 -20.22 19.96 -15.45
N THR A 72 -19.04 20.40 -15.90
CA THR A 72 -18.72 21.83 -15.99
C THR A 72 -19.16 22.47 -17.31
N ALA A 73 -19.37 21.69 -18.37
CA ALA A 73 -19.73 22.19 -19.69
C ALA A 73 -21.24 22.20 -19.97
N LEU A 74 -22.05 21.44 -19.21
CA LEU A 74 -23.51 21.38 -19.34
C LEU A 74 -24.18 22.20 -18.24
#